data_AF-A0A3B4C2Z8-F1
#
_entry.id   AF-A0A3B4C2Z8-F1
#
_cell.length_a   1.000
_cell.length_b   1.000
_cell.length_c   1.000
_cell.angle_alpha   90.00
_cell.angle_beta   90.00
_cell.angle_gamma   90.00
#
_symmetry.space_group_name_H-M   'P 1'
#
loop_
_entity.id
_entity.type
_entity.pdbx_description
1 polymer ?
#
loop_
_entity_poly.entity_id
_entity_poly.type
_entity_poly.pdbx_seq_one_letter_code
_entity_poly.pdbx_strand_id
1 'polypeptide(L)'
;MDQMNSESDVRIGHSLSEAERQHLAQRRKTVLQCLKHLGISCSEDKMPNIAVLGSGGGLRAMIGLLGSLCELKKDGLLDCIMYLCGVSGSTWCMASLYKELGWSTKLETVKENIVKRLADGRVSFLKRGLKLTKYYSEKDNFSLTDVWAALIVSHMVKEIDEHRLSEHRGNYTKDPYPIYTVIDKQCKYDKLNADPWFEITPDESGYSLTGAFVDSSYLGSQFENGKKMSDQPETDMLYLQGLCGSALADMEENLKYLYEALKHLITDKIGSKEESHEPQTPDVSSSSKVLLTLVELNLCVLRKEDPTVYLQAIKKLLKDGEAGQRTFSLVKRMTSEETISKTELKDLNLQVCSSVNQTFEAQRFGDQFWPAIVKAIEKATHWNWGTTYDYLYKMNVEDVHSSVLDSEKREYEDAGLLLNSPYFSVLRKERDIDLIISLDYSAGNPFETVLRAAKTCKELHIPFPEVVVPAEDREPQDFYVFRGHSKAPTVIHMPLFNAVNCKGEVQKWNNTYSTFQMSYCREMITALMKKAAENIKNNKHKLLKEIQNVIDGKKSSKLG
;
A
#
# COMPACT_ATOMS: atom_id res chain seq x y z
N MET A 1 -29.44 -28.92 -22.92
CA MET A 1 -28.31 -29.76 -22.48
C MET A 1 -27.65 -28.98 -21.37
N ASP A 2 -27.99 -29.37 -20.15
CA ASP A 2 -27.50 -28.79 -18.90
C ASP A 2 -25.97 -28.87 -18.84
N GLN A 3 -25.29 -27.74 -18.92
CA GLN A 3 -23.93 -27.64 -18.43
C GLN A 3 -24.00 -27.60 -16.91
N MET A 4 -23.42 -28.62 -16.28
CA MET A 4 -23.21 -28.70 -14.84
C MET A 4 -22.72 -27.35 -14.30
N ASN A 5 -23.53 -26.72 -13.44
CA ASN A 5 -23.14 -25.59 -12.60
C ASN A 5 -21.93 -26.01 -11.75
N SER A 6 -20.73 -25.84 -12.27
CA SER A 6 -19.52 -25.87 -11.46
C SER A 6 -19.45 -24.52 -10.74
N GLU A 7 -19.62 -24.54 -9.42
CA GLU A 7 -19.71 -23.36 -8.54
C GLU A 7 -18.53 -22.39 -8.74
N SER A 8 -18.76 -21.20 -9.30
CA SER A 8 -17.71 -20.18 -9.58
C SER A 8 -16.84 -19.93 -8.35
N ASP A 9 -15.52 -19.85 -8.53
CA ASP A 9 -14.57 -19.46 -7.47
C ASP A 9 -14.61 -17.95 -7.18
N VAL A 10 -15.30 -17.20 -8.04
CA VAL A 10 -15.52 -15.76 -7.95
C VAL A 10 -16.92 -15.48 -7.44
N ARG A 11 -17.01 -14.65 -6.40
CA ARG A 11 -18.25 -14.16 -5.82
C ARG A 11 -18.68 -12.88 -6.52
N ILE A 12 -19.79 -12.95 -7.25
CA ILE A 12 -20.47 -11.78 -7.82
C ILE A 12 -21.67 -11.43 -6.94
N GLY A 13 -21.77 -10.16 -6.55
CA GLY A 13 -22.91 -9.61 -5.86
C GLY A 13 -22.54 -8.65 -4.73
N HIS A 14 -23.49 -7.81 -4.36
CA HIS A 14 -23.24 -6.74 -3.40
C HIS A 14 -23.34 -7.18 -1.92
N SER A 15 -23.76 -8.41 -1.59
CA SER A 15 -23.74 -8.87 -0.18
C SER A 15 -22.31 -8.91 0.38
N LEU A 16 -22.15 -8.59 1.67
CA LEU A 16 -20.89 -8.86 2.40
C LEU A 16 -20.57 -10.36 2.40
N SER A 17 -19.31 -10.75 2.47
CA SER A 17 -18.94 -12.17 2.66
C SER A 17 -19.53 -12.74 3.94
N GLU A 18 -19.67 -14.07 3.99
CA GLU A 18 -20.11 -14.74 5.23
C GLU A 18 -19.14 -14.49 6.39
N ALA A 19 -17.83 -14.48 6.12
CA ALA A 19 -16.81 -14.18 7.12
C ALA A 19 -16.97 -12.77 7.70
N GLU A 20 -17.15 -11.75 6.85
CA GLU A 20 -17.40 -10.38 7.29
C GLU A 20 -18.70 -10.31 8.11
N ARG A 21 -19.82 -10.90 7.62
CA ARG A 21 -21.10 -10.92 8.36
C ARG A 21 -20.97 -11.54 9.75
N GLN A 22 -20.33 -12.70 9.86
CA GLN A 22 -20.15 -13.40 11.13
C GLN A 22 -19.28 -12.59 12.10
N HIS A 23 -18.18 -12.00 11.60
CA HIS A 23 -17.32 -11.16 12.40
C HIS A 23 -18.09 -9.93 12.94
N LEU A 24 -18.83 -9.22 12.07
CA LEU A 24 -19.61 -8.07 12.47
C LEU A 24 -20.66 -8.44 13.52
N ALA A 25 -21.38 -9.54 13.34
CA ALA A 25 -22.37 -10.01 14.32
C ALA A 25 -21.76 -10.22 15.72
N GLN A 26 -20.53 -10.73 15.80
CA GLN A 26 -19.83 -10.85 17.07
C GLN A 26 -19.32 -9.49 17.58
N ARG A 27 -18.79 -8.64 16.70
CA ARG A 27 -18.28 -7.31 17.04
C ARG A 27 -19.37 -6.39 17.59
N ARG A 28 -20.61 -6.48 17.09
CA ARG A 28 -21.78 -5.73 17.62
C ARG A 28 -21.96 -5.92 19.12
N LYS A 29 -21.75 -7.14 19.63
CA LYS A 29 -21.84 -7.41 21.09
C LYS A 29 -20.76 -6.66 21.87
N THR A 30 -19.53 -6.63 21.34
CA THR A 30 -18.41 -5.88 21.93
C THR A 30 -18.69 -4.38 21.93
N VAL A 31 -19.19 -3.84 20.82
CA VAL A 31 -19.53 -2.41 20.70
C VAL A 31 -20.63 -2.03 21.69
N LEU A 32 -21.70 -2.83 21.82
CA LEU A 32 -22.76 -2.57 22.81
C LEU A 32 -22.23 -2.54 24.25
N GLN A 33 -21.36 -3.48 24.60
CA GLN A 33 -20.71 -3.49 25.92
C GLN A 33 -19.83 -2.25 26.12
N CYS A 34 -19.08 -1.85 25.09
CA CYS A 34 -18.24 -0.67 25.10
C CYS A 34 -19.06 0.61 25.31
N LEU A 35 -20.13 0.81 24.53
CA LEU A 35 -21.04 1.96 24.68
C LEU A 35 -21.65 2.02 26.08
N LYS A 36 -22.06 0.88 26.64
CA LYS A 36 -22.57 0.81 28.02
C LYS A 36 -21.52 1.25 29.04
N HIS A 37 -20.26 0.83 28.91
CA HIS A 37 -19.17 1.27 29.79
C HIS A 37 -18.87 2.76 29.64
N LEU A 38 -19.10 3.33 28.46
CA LEU A 38 -18.97 4.78 28.19
C LEU A 38 -20.19 5.59 28.67
N GLY A 39 -21.19 4.95 29.30
CA GLY A 39 -22.41 5.61 29.78
C GLY A 39 -23.42 5.92 28.69
N ILE A 40 -23.28 5.34 27.49
CA ILE A 40 -24.17 5.54 26.34
C ILE A 40 -25.14 4.36 26.26
N SER A 41 -26.42 4.60 26.56
CA SER A 41 -27.48 3.59 26.44
C SER A 41 -27.92 3.44 24.98
N CYS A 42 -27.79 2.22 24.45
CA CYS A 42 -28.09 1.91 23.06
C CYS A 42 -28.62 0.48 22.92
N SER A 43 -29.67 0.30 22.12
CA SER A 43 -30.14 -1.03 21.68
C SER A 43 -29.35 -1.48 20.45
N GLU A 44 -29.33 -2.79 20.21
CA GLU A 44 -28.58 -3.38 19.08
C GLU A 44 -28.99 -2.79 17.72
N ASP A 45 -30.27 -2.49 17.49
CA ASP A 45 -30.78 -1.91 16.24
C ASP A 45 -30.45 -0.42 16.06
N LYS A 46 -30.02 0.26 17.13
CA LYS A 46 -29.64 1.69 17.13
C LYS A 46 -28.13 1.89 17.26
N MET A 47 -27.38 0.81 17.39
CA MET A 47 -25.94 0.83 17.47
C MET A 47 -25.35 1.45 16.19
N PRO A 48 -24.36 2.35 16.30
CA PRO A 48 -23.72 2.94 15.14
C PRO A 48 -22.66 1.99 14.59
N ASN A 49 -22.65 1.80 13.27
CA ASN A 49 -21.52 1.21 12.56
C ASN A 49 -20.45 2.28 12.38
N ILE A 50 -19.35 2.19 13.13
CA ILE A 50 -18.26 3.16 13.13
C ILE A 50 -17.06 2.62 12.34
N ALA A 51 -16.58 3.38 11.37
CA ALA A 51 -15.35 3.10 10.64
C ALA A 51 -14.25 4.11 10.97
N VAL A 52 -13.02 3.63 11.18
CA VAL A 52 -11.81 4.47 11.23
C VAL A 52 -11.05 4.33 9.93
N LEU A 53 -10.66 5.47 9.36
CA LEU A 53 -9.92 5.56 8.11
C LEU A 53 -8.56 6.22 8.37
N GLY A 54 -7.48 5.50 8.09
CA GLY A 54 -6.13 6.04 8.09
C GLY A 54 -5.68 6.43 6.68
N SER A 55 -5.36 7.71 6.48
CA SER A 55 -4.80 8.21 5.22
C SER A 55 -3.39 7.66 4.97
N GLY A 56 -2.86 7.89 3.77
CA GLY A 56 -1.47 7.57 3.44
C GLY A 56 -0.46 8.62 3.89
N GLY A 57 0.82 8.27 3.84
CA GLY A 57 1.91 9.13 4.30
C GLY A 57 3.19 8.41 4.75
N GLY A 58 3.49 7.22 4.21
CA GLY A 58 4.68 6.44 4.60
C GLY A 58 4.80 6.18 6.10
N LEU A 59 6.01 6.26 6.65
CA LEU A 59 6.24 6.04 8.08
C LEU A 59 5.51 7.06 8.96
N ARG A 60 5.25 8.29 8.48
CA ARG A 60 4.46 9.29 9.21
C ARG A 60 3.05 8.76 9.48
N ALA A 61 2.37 8.24 8.46
CA ALA A 61 1.04 7.67 8.60
C ALA A 61 1.04 6.40 9.46
N MET A 62 2.04 5.52 9.28
CA MET A 62 2.18 4.31 10.09
C MET A 62 2.26 4.63 11.60
N ILE A 63 3.13 5.57 11.97
CA ILE A 63 3.36 5.96 13.36
C ILE A 63 2.18 6.79 13.88
N GLY A 64 1.62 7.66 13.06
CA GLY A 64 0.43 8.45 13.38
C GLY A 64 -0.77 7.57 13.72
N LEU A 65 -1.07 6.57 12.88
CA LEU A 65 -2.15 5.62 13.12
C LEU A 65 -1.94 4.83 14.41
N LEU A 66 -0.73 4.35 14.66
CA LEU A 66 -0.41 3.66 15.92
C LEU A 66 -0.69 4.56 17.13
N GLY A 67 -0.29 5.83 17.08
CA GLY A 67 -0.55 6.81 18.14
C GLY A 67 -2.04 7.05 18.37
N SER A 68 -2.81 7.25 17.31
CA SER A 68 -4.26 7.45 17.38
C SER A 68 -4.99 6.22 17.94
N LEU A 69 -4.64 5.01 17.50
CA LEU A 69 -5.25 3.77 18.00
C LEU A 69 -4.92 3.50 19.48
N CYS A 70 -3.68 3.79 19.90
CA CYS A 70 -3.28 3.72 21.30
C CYS A 70 -4.14 4.64 22.18
N GLU A 71 -4.38 5.88 21.74
CA GLU A 71 -5.21 6.80 22.50
C GLU A 71 -6.68 6.40 22.48
N LEU A 72 -7.21 5.94 21.34
CA LEU A 72 -8.57 5.37 21.26
C LEU A 72 -8.76 4.22 22.25
N LYS A 73 -7.75 3.35 22.43
CA LYS A 73 -7.83 2.27 23.44
C LYS A 73 -7.82 2.81 24.86
N LYS A 74 -6.90 3.74 25.17
CA LYS A 74 -6.82 4.37 26.50
C LYS A 74 -8.10 5.10 26.88
N ASP A 75 -8.75 5.73 25.91
CA ASP A 75 -10.01 6.43 26.11
C ASP A 75 -11.24 5.52 26.10
N GLY A 76 -11.06 4.22 25.90
CA GLY A 76 -12.13 3.23 25.89
C GLY A 76 -12.99 3.26 24.63
N LEU A 77 -12.54 3.93 23.56
CA LEU A 77 -13.26 4.12 22.31
C LEU A 77 -12.92 3.06 21.25
N LEU A 78 -11.77 2.39 21.35
CA LEU A 78 -11.32 1.43 20.32
C LEU A 78 -12.33 0.29 20.10
N ASP A 79 -12.97 -0.16 21.18
CA ASP A 79 -13.93 -1.27 21.14
C ASP A 79 -15.30 -0.86 20.55
N CYS A 80 -15.53 0.44 20.27
CA CYS A 80 -16.69 0.94 19.52
C CYS A 80 -16.54 0.80 17.99
N ILE A 81 -15.33 0.54 17.49
CA ILE A 81 -15.02 0.59 16.06
C ILE A 81 -15.34 -0.77 15.41
N MET A 82 -16.10 -0.74 14.31
CA MET A 82 -16.43 -1.91 13.49
C MET A 82 -15.35 -2.19 12.46
N TYR A 83 -14.84 -1.14 11.79
CA TYR A 83 -13.89 -1.25 10.68
C TYR A 83 -12.65 -0.39 10.90
N LEU A 84 -11.47 -0.94 10.59
CA LEU A 84 -10.23 -0.20 10.49
C LEU A 84 -9.69 -0.31 9.07
N CYS A 85 -9.68 0.82 8.37
CA CYS A 85 -9.33 0.88 6.96
C CYS A 85 -8.08 1.74 6.76
N GLY A 86 -7.23 1.35 5.81
CA GLY A 86 -6.01 2.11 5.53
C GLY A 86 -5.61 2.13 4.06
N VAL A 87 -4.95 3.21 3.67
CA VAL A 87 -4.18 3.31 2.42
C VAL A 87 -2.71 3.60 2.74
N SER A 88 -1.80 3.20 1.85
CA SER A 88 -0.37 3.50 1.98
C SER A 88 0.19 3.23 3.39
N GLY A 89 0.98 4.14 3.96
CA GLY A 89 1.61 3.97 5.28
C GLY A 89 0.69 3.52 6.44
N SER A 90 -0.61 3.85 6.42
CA SER A 90 -1.56 3.33 7.42
C SER A 90 -1.70 1.80 7.36
N THR A 91 -1.61 1.23 6.16
CA THR A 91 -1.61 -0.24 5.96
C THR A 91 -0.40 -0.92 6.58
N TRP A 92 0.74 -0.23 6.69
CA TRP A 92 1.94 -0.78 7.33
C TRP A 92 1.75 -0.93 8.85
N CYS A 93 1.04 0.02 9.46
CA CYS A 93 0.62 -0.07 10.86
C CYS A 93 -0.35 -1.23 11.04
N MET A 94 -1.40 -1.30 10.21
CA MET A 94 -2.37 -2.40 10.24
C MET A 94 -1.70 -3.76 10.09
N ALA A 95 -0.82 -3.95 9.09
CA ALA A 95 -0.07 -5.19 8.91
C ALA A 95 0.71 -5.59 10.18
N SER A 96 1.32 -4.62 10.87
CA SER A 96 2.04 -4.88 12.13
C SER A 96 1.11 -5.22 13.31
N LEU A 97 -0.11 -4.66 13.34
CA LEU A 97 -1.09 -4.92 14.38
C LEU A 97 -1.75 -6.30 14.19
N TYR A 98 -2.29 -6.56 13.00
CA TYR A 98 -3.06 -7.78 12.70
C TYR A 98 -2.22 -9.05 12.57
N LYS A 99 -0.88 -8.92 12.62
CA LYS A 99 0.01 -10.05 12.86
C LYS A 99 -0.25 -10.72 14.23
N GLU A 100 -0.68 -9.93 15.21
CA GLU A 100 -0.90 -10.39 16.57
C GLU A 100 -2.38 -10.74 16.80
N LEU A 101 -2.63 -11.98 17.25
CA LEU A 101 -3.98 -12.42 17.61
C LEU A 101 -4.58 -11.56 18.72
N GLY A 102 -5.70 -10.87 18.40
CA GLY A 102 -6.43 -10.02 19.32
C GLY A 102 -5.63 -8.81 19.78
N TRP A 103 -4.93 -8.14 18.87
CA TRP A 103 -3.93 -7.11 19.16
C TRP A 103 -4.47 -5.98 20.03
N SER A 104 -5.76 -5.61 19.90
CA SER A 104 -6.36 -4.52 20.68
C SER A 104 -6.38 -4.80 22.18
N THR A 105 -6.36 -6.07 22.59
CA THR A 105 -6.30 -6.49 23.99
C THR A 105 -4.88 -6.45 24.57
N LYS A 106 -3.86 -6.44 23.69
CA LYS A 106 -2.43 -6.44 24.04
C LYS A 106 -1.71 -5.20 23.52
N LEU A 107 -2.45 -4.14 23.19
CA LEU A 107 -1.96 -3.02 22.38
C LEU A 107 -0.70 -2.36 22.96
N GLU A 108 -0.57 -2.25 24.28
CA GLU A 108 0.65 -1.66 24.89
C GLU A 108 1.92 -2.47 24.57
N THR A 109 1.85 -3.80 24.61
CA THR A 109 2.96 -4.70 24.25
C THR A 109 3.22 -4.65 22.74
N VAL A 110 2.16 -4.73 21.92
CA VAL A 110 2.27 -4.68 20.45
C VAL A 110 2.90 -3.35 20.02
N LYS A 111 2.46 -2.24 20.61
CA LYS A 111 3.01 -0.90 20.41
C LYS A 111 4.50 -0.85 20.73
N GLU A 112 4.94 -1.36 21.90
CA GLU A 112 6.36 -1.33 22.26
C GLU A 112 7.21 -2.17 21.29
N ASN A 113 6.70 -3.33 20.85
CA ASN A 113 7.37 -4.15 19.85
C ASN A 113 7.53 -3.41 18.51
N ILE A 114 6.47 -2.73 18.04
CA ILE A 114 6.53 -1.92 16.81
C ILE A 114 7.51 -0.76 16.96
N VAL A 115 7.44 0.00 18.06
CA VAL A 115 8.33 1.15 18.30
C VAL A 115 9.78 0.70 18.39
N LYS A 116 10.07 -0.38 19.12
CA LYS A 116 11.41 -0.96 19.22
C LYS A 116 11.92 -1.43 17.86
N ARG A 117 11.08 -2.10 17.08
CA ARG A 117 11.43 -2.56 15.71
C ARG A 117 11.76 -1.37 14.80
N LEU A 118 10.96 -0.32 14.82
CA LEU A 118 11.18 0.86 13.97
C LEU A 118 12.40 1.67 14.40
N ALA A 119 12.65 1.80 15.70
CA ALA A 119 13.76 2.58 16.25
C ALA A 119 15.11 1.85 16.13
N ASP A 120 15.14 0.56 16.48
CA ASP A 120 16.39 -0.18 16.72
C ASP A 120 16.58 -1.34 15.72
N GLY A 121 15.53 -1.73 15.00
CA GLY A 121 15.55 -2.85 14.07
C GLY A 121 16.29 -2.54 12.77
N ARG A 122 16.70 -3.59 12.05
CA ARG A 122 17.30 -3.51 10.72
C ARG A 122 17.07 -4.80 9.94
N VAL A 123 16.88 -4.66 8.65
CA VAL A 123 16.94 -5.79 7.69
C VAL A 123 18.22 -5.61 6.88
N SER A 124 19.11 -6.60 6.90
CA SER A 124 20.37 -6.56 6.14
C SER A 124 20.12 -6.57 4.64
N PHE A 125 21.05 -6.02 3.85
CA PHE A 125 20.98 -6.07 2.39
C PHE A 125 20.94 -7.51 1.87
N LEU A 126 21.69 -8.43 2.47
CA LEU A 126 21.62 -9.85 2.13
C LEU A 126 20.20 -10.42 2.28
N LYS A 127 19.51 -10.19 3.42
CA LYS A 127 18.13 -10.66 3.63
C LYS A 127 17.15 -10.05 2.61
N ARG A 128 17.33 -8.77 2.28
CA ARG A 128 16.54 -8.06 1.26
C ARG A 128 16.77 -8.65 -0.14
N GLY A 129 18.01 -8.95 -0.50
CA GLY A 129 18.36 -9.61 -1.76
C GLY A 129 17.83 -11.03 -1.86
N LEU A 130 17.88 -11.81 -0.77
CA LEU A 130 17.29 -13.15 -0.73
C LEU A 130 15.77 -13.09 -0.91
N LYS A 131 15.09 -12.12 -0.29
CA LYS A 131 13.65 -11.91 -0.48
C LYS A 131 13.31 -11.50 -1.92
N LEU A 132 14.09 -10.61 -2.51
CA LEU A 132 13.97 -10.24 -3.93
C LEU A 132 14.12 -11.48 -4.84
N THR A 133 15.13 -12.31 -4.56
CA THR A 133 15.41 -13.55 -5.30
C THR A 133 14.25 -14.53 -5.18
N LYS A 134 13.67 -14.67 -3.98
CA LYS A 134 12.49 -15.51 -3.74
C LYS A 134 11.30 -15.04 -4.57
N TYR A 135 10.96 -13.75 -4.54
CA TYR A 135 9.87 -13.22 -5.38
C TYR A 135 10.10 -13.44 -6.86
N TYR A 136 11.34 -13.22 -7.34
CA TYR A 136 11.68 -13.46 -8.74
C TYR A 136 11.55 -14.95 -9.14
N SER A 137 11.88 -15.87 -8.25
CA SER A 137 11.91 -17.30 -8.55
C SER A 137 10.54 -17.97 -8.43
N GLU A 138 9.68 -17.47 -7.53
CA GLU A 138 8.39 -18.10 -7.22
C GLU A 138 7.22 -17.51 -8.01
N LYS A 139 7.34 -16.28 -8.53
CA LYS A 139 6.26 -15.57 -9.24
C LYS A 139 6.57 -15.39 -10.71
N ASP A 140 5.63 -15.74 -11.58
CA ASP A 140 5.74 -15.49 -13.02
C ASP A 140 5.38 -14.02 -13.40
N ASN A 141 4.63 -13.34 -12.53
CA ASN A 141 4.13 -11.97 -12.70
C ASN A 141 4.97 -10.93 -11.96
N PHE A 142 6.23 -11.26 -11.63
CA PHE A 142 7.19 -10.37 -10.96
C PHE A 142 7.19 -8.94 -11.54
N SER A 143 7.04 -7.96 -10.66
CA SER A 143 6.82 -6.55 -10.97
C SER A 143 7.70 -5.63 -10.14
N LEU A 144 7.64 -4.32 -10.39
CA LEU A 144 8.37 -3.33 -9.60
C LEU A 144 7.89 -3.26 -8.14
N THR A 145 6.66 -3.69 -7.85
CA THR A 145 6.14 -3.83 -6.48
C THR A 145 6.93 -4.86 -5.68
N ASP A 146 7.33 -5.98 -6.28
CA ASP A 146 8.14 -7.01 -5.61
C ASP A 146 9.51 -6.46 -5.23
N VAL A 147 10.12 -5.70 -6.14
CA VAL A 147 11.40 -5.02 -5.91
C VAL A 147 11.26 -3.98 -4.79
N TRP A 148 10.21 -3.16 -4.86
CA TRP A 148 9.91 -2.13 -3.88
C TRP A 148 9.66 -2.72 -2.49
N ALA A 149 8.89 -3.80 -2.40
CA ALA A 149 8.59 -4.50 -1.16
C ALA A 149 9.88 -5.06 -0.52
N ALA A 150 10.64 -5.85 -1.29
CA ALA A 150 11.85 -6.53 -0.81
C ALA A 150 13.00 -5.58 -0.49
N LEU A 151 13.14 -4.48 -1.25
CA LEU A 151 14.23 -3.55 -1.05
C LEU A 151 13.81 -2.40 -0.14
N ILE A 152 12.73 -1.69 -0.43
CA ILE A 152 12.50 -0.41 0.23
C ILE A 152 11.56 -0.54 1.41
N VAL A 153 10.39 -1.15 1.24
CA VAL A 153 9.42 -1.29 2.33
C VAL A 153 10.00 -2.06 3.50
N SER A 154 10.67 -3.21 3.25
CA SER A 154 11.31 -3.97 4.32
C SER A 154 12.36 -3.17 5.08
N HIS A 155 13.04 -2.23 4.40
CA HIS A 155 13.98 -1.32 5.03
C HIS A 155 13.26 -0.22 5.83
N MET A 156 12.13 0.30 5.37
CA MET A 156 11.39 1.34 6.09
C MET A 156 10.69 0.78 7.33
N VAL A 157 9.97 -0.34 7.20
CA VAL A 157 9.23 -0.97 8.30
C VAL A 157 10.12 -1.83 9.21
N LYS A 158 11.38 -2.04 8.81
CA LYS A 158 12.43 -2.81 9.50
C LYS A 158 12.04 -4.29 9.71
N GLU A 159 11.34 -4.88 8.75
CA GLU A 159 10.86 -6.26 8.81
C GLU A 159 10.73 -6.88 7.41
N ILE A 160 10.88 -8.20 7.31
CA ILE A 160 10.40 -9.01 6.19
C ILE A 160 9.30 -9.89 6.76
N ASP A 161 8.04 -9.54 6.47
CA ASP A 161 6.89 -10.30 6.95
C ASP A 161 6.37 -11.23 5.85
N GLU A 162 6.68 -12.52 5.96
CA GLU A 162 6.28 -13.54 4.98
C GLU A 162 5.00 -14.27 5.36
N HIS A 163 4.29 -13.84 6.41
CA HIS A 163 2.97 -14.40 6.70
C HIS A 163 2.03 -14.11 5.53
N ARG A 164 1.20 -15.10 5.22
CA ARG A 164 0.22 -15.00 4.13
C ARG A 164 -0.99 -14.19 4.58
N LEU A 165 -1.60 -13.47 3.66
CA LEU A 165 -2.77 -12.63 3.96
C LEU A 165 -3.90 -13.43 4.62
N SER A 166 -4.19 -14.64 4.15
CA SER A 166 -5.23 -15.51 4.74
C SER A 166 -4.87 -16.05 6.13
N GLU A 167 -3.59 -16.07 6.53
CA GLU A 167 -3.21 -16.44 7.89
C GLU A 167 -3.73 -15.42 8.93
N HIS A 168 -4.03 -14.19 8.50
CA HIS A 168 -4.60 -13.16 9.37
C HIS A 168 -6.10 -13.35 9.65
N ARG A 169 -6.80 -14.29 8.98
CA ARG A 169 -8.22 -14.61 9.25
C ARG A 169 -8.50 -14.93 10.72
N GLY A 170 -7.56 -15.63 11.36
CA GLY A 170 -7.66 -15.99 12.78
C GLY A 170 -7.38 -14.83 13.73
N ASN A 171 -6.68 -13.78 13.27
CA ASN A 171 -6.07 -12.80 14.16
C ASN A 171 -7.00 -11.66 14.56
N TYR A 172 -7.92 -11.26 13.69
CA TYR A 172 -8.78 -10.08 13.91
C TYR A 172 -10.02 -10.35 14.76
N THR A 173 -10.20 -11.55 15.32
CA THR A 173 -11.46 -11.99 15.97
C THR A 173 -12.00 -11.06 17.08
N LYS A 174 -11.12 -10.28 17.75
CA LYS A 174 -11.49 -9.31 18.79
C LYS A 174 -11.28 -7.86 18.39
N ASP A 175 -10.81 -7.61 17.18
CA ASP A 175 -10.37 -6.31 16.69
C ASP A 175 -11.37 -5.76 15.66
N PRO A 176 -11.28 -4.50 15.25
CA PRO A 176 -12.04 -4.02 14.09
C PRO A 176 -11.72 -4.85 12.84
N TYR A 177 -12.65 -4.95 11.90
CA TYR A 177 -12.43 -5.65 10.63
C TYR A 177 -11.42 -4.88 9.77
N PRO A 178 -10.28 -5.48 9.35
CA PRO A 178 -9.25 -4.80 8.58
C PRO A 178 -9.58 -4.71 7.09
N ILE A 179 -9.47 -3.51 6.52
CA ILE A 179 -9.58 -3.31 5.07
C ILE A 179 -8.37 -2.52 4.55
N TYR A 180 -7.60 -3.18 3.69
CA TYR A 180 -6.49 -2.57 2.94
C TYR A 180 -7.04 -2.11 1.59
N THR A 181 -6.59 -0.95 1.10
CA THR A 181 -7.15 -0.38 -0.14
C THR A 181 -6.05 0.03 -1.10
N VAL A 182 -6.22 -0.43 -2.34
CA VAL A 182 -5.39 -0.12 -3.51
C VAL A 182 -6.30 0.34 -4.64
N ILE A 183 -5.72 0.75 -5.76
CA ILE A 183 -6.48 1.12 -6.96
C ILE A 183 -6.05 0.31 -8.16
N ASP A 184 -7.00 0.07 -9.06
CA ASP A 184 -6.73 -0.46 -10.38
C ASP A 184 -6.27 0.66 -11.31
N LYS A 185 -5.04 0.54 -11.80
CA LYS A 185 -4.37 1.54 -12.64
C LYS A 185 -5.10 1.76 -13.95
N GLN A 186 -5.48 0.68 -14.63
CA GLN A 186 -6.18 0.76 -15.91
C GLN A 186 -7.54 1.45 -15.72
N CYS A 187 -8.30 1.09 -14.66
CA CYS A 187 -9.56 1.76 -14.34
C CYS A 187 -9.37 3.25 -14.01
N LYS A 188 -8.26 3.64 -13.36
CA LYS A 188 -7.94 5.05 -13.06
C LYS A 188 -7.75 5.89 -14.33
N TYR A 189 -7.01 5.39 -15.33
CA TYR A 189 -6.57 6.19 -16.48
C TYR A 189 -7.48 6.09 -17.71
N ASP A 190 -8.20 4.98 -17.89
CA ASP A 190 -8.83 4.69 -19.18
C ASP A 190 -10.12 5.48 -19.48
N LYS A 191 -10.58 6.38 -18.59
CA LYS A 191 -11.86 7.14 -18.70
C LYS A 191 -13.11 6.25 -18.84
N LEU A 192 -12.95 4.94 -18.78
CA LEU A 192 -14.00 3.95 -18.71
C LEU A 192 -14.62 4.13 -17.32
N ASN A 193 -15.94 4.23 -17.20
CA ASN A 193 -16.65 4.39 -15.93
C ASN A 193 -16.53 3.13 -15.01
N ALA A 194 -15.38 2.46 -15.02
CA ALA A 194 -15.06 1.27 -14.25
C ALA A 194 -14.67 1.65 -12.81
N ASP A 195 -14.93 0.75 -11.87
CA ASP A 195 -14.59 0.91 -10.46
C ASP A 195 -13.07 0.83 -10.27
N PRO A 196 -12.38 1.92 -9.91
CA PRO A 196 -10.94 1.88 -9.66
C PRO A 196 -10.63 1.39 -8.24
N TRP A 197 -11.61 1.25 -7.35
CA TRP A 197 -11.39 0.97 -5.93
C TRP A 197 -11.32 -0.54 -5.70
N PHE A 198 -10.17 -1.00 -5.22
CA PHE A 198 -9.94 -2.40 -4.93
C PHE A 198 -9.64 -2.58 -3.44
N GLU A 199 -10.48 -3.36 -2.77
CA GLU A 199 -10.32 -3.69 -1.35
C GLU A 199 -9.70 -5.08 -1.19
N ILE A 200 -8.83 -5.18 -0.19
CA ILE A 200 -8.13 -6.40 0.19
C ILE A 200 -8.39 -6.59 1.68
N THR A 201 -8.97 -7.72 2.06
CA THR A 201 -9.12 -8.16 3.46
C THR A 201 -8.42 -9.51 3.62
N PRO A 202 -8.30 -10.07 4.83
CA PRO A 202 -7.83 -11.45 4.98
C PRO A 202 -8.78 -12.49 4.36
N ASP A 203 -10.06 -12.16 4.16
CA ASP A 203 -11.08 -13.10 3.71
C ASP A 203 -11.30 -13.04 2.20
N GLU A 204 -11.53 -11.86 1.64
CA GLU A 204 -11.76 -11.66 0.22
C GLU A 204 -11.11 -10.39 -0.33
N SER A 205 -10.92 -10.35 -1.64
CA SER A 205 -10.34 -9.20 -2.34
C SER A 205 -11.10 -8.93 -3.62
N GLY A 206 -11.35 -7.66 -3.93
CA GLY A 206 -12.24 -7.33 -5.03
C GLY A 206 -12.59 -5.87 -5.20
N TYR A 207 -13.40 -5.60 -6.22
CA TYR A 207 -13.88 -4.26 -6.57
C TYR A 207 -15.05 -3.86 -5.67
N SER A 208 -14.87 -2.80 -4.88
CA SER A 208 -15.78 -2.43 -3.80
C SER A 208 -17.17 -2.01 -4.29
N LEU A 209 -17.25 -1.19 -5.34
CA LEU A 209 -18.51 -0.69 -5.89
C LEU A 209 -19.15 -1.70 -6.82
N THR A 210 -18.35 -2.42 -7.60
CA THR A 210 -18.85 -3.43 -8.55
C THR A 210 -19.40 -4.68 -7.86
N GLY A 211 -18.92 -5.03 -6.66
CA GLY A 211 -19.44 -6.23 -5.99
C GLY A 211 -18.83 -7.53 -6.50
N ALA A 212 -17.60 -7.51 -7.04
CA ALA A 212 -16.92 -8.66 -7.58
C ALA A 212 -15.71 -9.01 -6.72
N PHE A 213 -15.65 -10.24 -6.22
CA PHE A 213 -14.67 -10.65 -5.19
C PHE A 213 -14.17 -12.06 -5.41
N VAL A 214 -12.95 -12.32 -4.94
CA VAL A 214 -12.34 -13.64 -4.86
C VAL A 214 -11.81 -13.87 -3.44
N ASP A 215 -11.72 -15.12 -3.00
CA ASP A 215 -11.02 -15.45 -1.76
C ASP A 215 -9.57 -14.91 -1.83
N SER A 216 -9.13 -14.20 -0.77
CA SER A 216 -7.83 -13.54 -0.76
C SER A 216 -6.63 -14.47 -0.91
N SER A 217 -6.78 -15.76 -0.58
CA SER A 217 -5.73 -16.76 -0.82
C SER A 217 -5.54 -17.06 -2.31
N TYR A 218 -6.50 -16.71 -3.16
CA TYR A 218 -6.42 -16.87 -4.61
C TYR A 218 -6.01 -15.58 -5.32
N LEU A 219 -5.90 -14.44 -4.62
CA LEU A 219 -5.45 -13.19 -5.22
C LEU A 219 -4.04 -13.37 -5.81
N GLY A 220 -3.93 -13.16 -7.12
CA GLY A 220 -2.71 -13.39 -7.88
C GLY A 220 -2.71 -14.66 -8.73
N SER A 221 -3.61 -15.61 -8.48
CA SER A 221 -3.72 -16.86 -9.26
C SER A 221 -4.29 -16.62 -10.66
N GLN A 222 -4.04 -17.53 -11.60
CA GLN A 222 -4.63 -17.45 -12.94
C GLN A 222 -6.10 -17.88 -12.91
N PHE A 223 -6.96 -17.15 -13.61
CA PHE A 223 -8.38 -17.46 -13.73
C PHE A 223 -8.81 -17.44 -15.19
N GLU A 224 -9.84 -18.22 -15.51
CA GLU A 224 -10.58 -18.11 -16.77
C GLU A 224 -12.04 -18.45 -16.50
N ASN A 225 -12.96 -17.58 -16.94
CA ASN A 225 -14.40 -17.79 -16.84
C ASN A 225 -14.87 -18.17 -15.41
N GLY A 226 -14.35 -17.45 -14.41
CA GLY A 226 -14.75 -17.60 -13.00
C GLY A 226 -14.16 -18.82 -12.29
N LYS A 227 -13.18 -19.48 -12.91
CA LYS A 227 -12.50 -20.65 -12.36
C LYS A 227 -11.01 -20.42 -12.22
N LYS A 228 -10.47 -20.84 -11.07
CA LYS A 228 -9.03 -20.82 -10.85
C LYS A 228 -8.37 -21.90 -11.70
N MET A 229 -7.41 -21.50 -12.54
CA MET A 229 -6.72 -22.37 -13.48
C MET A 229 -5.39 -22.88 -12.94
N SER A 230 -4.62 -22.01 -12.30
CA SER A 230 -3.34 -22.36 -11.68
C SER A 230 -3.04 -21.43 -10.50
N ASP A 231 -2.32 -21.95 -9.51
CA ASP A 231 -1.92 -21.20 -8.33
C ASP A 231 -0.70 -20.33 -8.61
N GLN A 232 -0.70 -19.12 -8.04
CA GLN A 232 0.51 -18.37 -7.75
C GLN A 232 0.76 -18.40 -6.23
N PRO A 233 2.00 -18.13 -5.77
CA PRO A 233 2.24 -17.95 -4.34
C PRO A 233 1.29 -16.90 -3.76
N GLU A 234 0.61 -17.26 -2.67
CA GLU A 234 -0.30 -16.35 -1.98
C GLU A 234 0.43 -15.05 -1.58
N THR A 235 -0.27 -13.93 -1.69
CA THR A 235 0.24 -12.63 -1.27
C THR A 235 0.65 -12.67 0.21
N ASP A 236 1.94 -12.42 0.46
CA ASP A 236 2.45 -12.19 1.81
C ASP A 236 2.28 -10.72 2.25
N MET A 237 2.37 -10.51 3.56
CA MET A 237 2.16 -9.18 4.15
C MET A 237 3.20 -8.15 3.71
N LEU A 238 4.45 -8.54 3.43
CA LEU A 238 5.45 -7.63 2.91
C LEU A 238 5.08 -7.15 1.49
N TYR A 239 4.63 -8.05 0.62
CA TYR A 239 4.15 -7.68 -0.71
C TYR A 239 2.91 -6.78 -0.60
N LEU A 240 1.94 -7.09 0.27
CA LEU A 240 0.77 -6.23 0.48
C LEU A 240 1.16 -4.83 0.97
N GLN A 241 2.11 -4.71 1.91
CA GLN A 241 2.66 -3.41 2.33
C GLN A 241 3.36 -2.68 1.17
N GLY A 242 4.06 -3.42 0.31
CA GLY A 242 4.65 -2.93 -0.94
C GLY A 242 3.63 -2.39 -1.92
N LEU A 243 2.55 -3.14 -2.16
CA LEU A 243 1.48 -2.79 -3.07
C LEU A 243 0.71 -1.57 -2.57
N CYS A 244 0.27 -1.61 -1.31
CA CYS A 244 -0.41 -0.50 -0.68
C CYS A 244 0.46 0.74 -0.58
N GLY A 245 1.78 0.61 -0.42
CA GLY A 245 2.75 1.71 -0.31
C GLY A 245 3.51 2.02 -1.61
N SER A 246 2.93 1.69 -2.76
CA SER A 246 3.52 1.90 -4.09
C SER A 246 3.26 3.30 -4.68
N ALA A 247 2.98 4.33 -3.87
CA ALA A 247 2.82 5.72 -4.36
C ALA A 247 4.03 6.26 -5.15
N LEU A 248 5.17 5.55 -5.08
CA LEU A 248 6.30 5.78 -5.99
C LEU A 248 5.99 5.56 -7.46
N ALA A 249 4.96 4.77 -7.80
CA ALA A 249 4.54 4.51 -9.17
C ALA A 249 4.18 5.79 -9.94
N ASP A 250 4.02 6.93 -9.28
CA ASP A 250 3.74 8.23 -9.91
C ASP A 250 4.89 9.25 -9.76
N MET A 251 6.05 8.86 -9.19
CA MET A 251 7.14 9.79 -8.86
C MET A 251 8.52 9.31 -9.30
N GLU A 252 8.96 9.79 -10.47
CA GLU A 252 10.31 9.56 -11.01
C GLU A 252 11.43 9.98 -10.04
N GLU A 253 11.22 11.00 -9.21
CA GLU A 253 12.24 11.49 -8.27
C GLU A 253 12.60 10.44 -7.20
N ASN A 254 11.65 9.57 -6.86
CA ASN A 254 11.85 8.53 -5.85
C ASN A 254 12.47 7.24 -6.41
N LEU A 255 12.59 7.12 -7.75
CA LEU A 255 13.33 6.04 -8.41
C LEU A 255 14.81 6.02 -7.96
N LYS A 256 15.33 7.17 -7.50
CA LYS A 256 16.66 7.28 -6.88
C LYS A 256 16.83 6.33 -5.69
N TYR A 257 15.84 6.21 -4.81
CA TYR A 257 15.93 5.32 -3.64
C TYR A 257 16.04 3.85 -4.05
N LEU A 258 15.31 3.46 -5.10
CA LEU A 258 15.39 2.10 -5.63
C LEU A 258 16.76 1.82 -6.24
N TYR A 259 17.27 2.70 -7.10
CA TYR A 259 18.60 2.50 -7.69
C TYR A 259 19.72 2.55 -6.64
N GLU A 260 19.61 3.37 -5.59
CA GLU A 260 20.56 3.32 -4.47
C GLU A 260 20.52 1.98 -3.74
N ALA A 261 19.32 1.42 -3.52
CA ALA A 261 19.19 0.09 -2.92
C ALA A 261 19.81 -1.01 -3.80
N LEU A 262 19.60 -0.95 -5.12
CA LEU A 262 20.22 -1.86 -6.09
C LEU A 262 21.74 -1.70 -6.11
N LYS A 263 22.25 -0.45 -6.08
CA LYS A 263 23.69 -0.15 -6.01
C LYS A 263 24.32 -0.82 -4.79
N HIS A 264 23.72 -0.64 -3.62
CA HIS A 264 24.20 -1.26 -2.38
C HIS A 264 24.15 -2.78 -2.46
N LEU A 265 23.08 -3.36 -2.98
CA LEU A 265 22.93 -4.81 -3.11
C LEU A 265 24.00 -5.43 -4.02
N ILE A 266 24.25 -4.81 -5.18
CA ILE A 266 25.29 -5.24 -6.12
C ILE A 266 26.67 -5.11 -5.48
N THR A 267 26.95 -3.99 -4.81
CA THR A 267 28.24 -3.73 -4.14
C THR A 267 28.51 -4.76 -3.04
N ASP A 268 27.51 -5.04 -2.19
CA ASP A 268 27.62 -6.00 -1.10
C ASP A 268 27.88 -7.42 -1.63
N LYS A 269 27.15 -7.86 -2.67
CA LYS A 269 27.34 -9.17 -3.31
C LYS A 269 28.68 -9.29 -4.05
N ILE A 270 29.22 -8.21 -4.62
CA ILE A 270 30.58 -8.20 -5.20
C ILE A 270 31.64 -8.28 -4.09
N GLY A 271 31.39 -7.65 -2.94
CA GLY A 271 32.30 -7.61 -1.79
C GLY A 271 32.33 -8.89 -0.97
N SER A 272 31.23 -9.64 -0.89
CA SER A 272 31.07 -10.86 -0.08
C SER A 272 31.80 -12.12 -0.61
N LYS A 273 32.88 -11.94 -1.38
CA LYS A 273 33.72 -13.01 -1.97
C LYS A 273 34.33 -13.99 -0.96
N GLU A 274 34.25 -13.71 0.34
CA GLU A 274 34.86 -14.54 1.40
C GLU A 274 33.96 -15.69 1.89
N GLU A 275 32.65 -15.73 1.60
CA GLU A 275 31.74 -16.78 2.12
C GLU A 275 31.22 -17.77 1.08
N SER A 276 31.29 -17.48 -0.22
CA SER A 276 30.95 -18.45 -1.26
C SER A 276 32.21 -19.20 -1.70
N HIS A 277 32.36 -20.46 -1.29
CA HIS A 277 33.46 -21.38 -1.68
C HIS A 277 33.55 -21.70 -3.19
N GLU A 278 32.97 -20.88 -4.05
CA GLU A 278 32.86 -21.09 -5.49
C GLU A 278 33.63 -20.00 -6.25
N PRO A 279 34.65 -20.35 -7.05
CA PRO A 279 35.38 -19.36 -7.85
C PRO A 279 34.42 -18.67 -8.82
N GLN A 280 34.37 -17.33 -8.76
CA GLN A 280 33.68 -16.54 -9.76
C GLN A 280 34.54 -16.48 -11.03
N THR A 281 33.94 -16.76 -12.18
CA THR A 281 34.62 -16.61 -13.47
C THR A 281 34.94 -15.13 -13.74
N PRO A 282 35.94 -14.83 -14.59
CA PRO A 282 36.22 -13.47 -15.05
C PRO A 282 35.00 -12.77 -15.68
N ASP A 283 34.11 -13.52 -16.32
CA ASP A 283 32.94 -12.97 -17.01
C ASP A 283 31.80 -12.60 -16.05
N VAL A 284 31.57 -13.35 -14.96
CA VAL A 284 30.65 -12.94 -13.87
C VAL A 284 31.17 -11.69 -13.16
N SER A 285 32.48 -11.61 -12.94
CA SER A 285 33.14 -10.43 -12.37
C SER A 285 33.02 -9.20 -13.28
N SER A 286 33.10 -9.38 -14.61
CA SER A 286 32.90 -8.30 -15.57
C SER A 286 31.43 -7.86 -15.63
N SER A 287 30.51 -8.82 -15.70
CA SER A 287 29.06 -8.56 -15.83
C SER A 287 28.46 -7.88 -14.59
N SER A 288 28.90 -8.28 -13.40
CA SER A 288 28.49 -7.60 -12.15
C SER A 288 28.98 -6.14 -12.08
N LYS A 289 30.19 -5.85 -12.59
CA LYS A 289 30.68 -4.47 -12.74
C LYS A 289 29.86 -3.67 -13.75
N VAL A 290 29.50 -4.25 -14.90
CA VAL A 290 28.65 -3.61 -15.90
C VAL A 290 27.31 -3.19 -15.28
N LEU A 291 26.66 -4.08 -14.51
CA LEU A 291 25.39 -3.76 -13.83
C LEU A 291 25.55 -2.64 -12.81
N LEU A 292 26.63 -2.67 -12.01
CA LEU A 292 26.91 -1.59 -11.07
C LEU A 292 27.04 -0.25 -11.82
N THR A 293 27.80 -0.20 -12.90
CA THR A 293 27.96 1.00 -13.73
C THR A 293 26.64 1.45 -14.37
N LEU A 294 25.77 0.51 -14.79
CA LEU A 294 24.45 0.83 -15.33
C LEU A 294 23.55 1.48 -14.26
N VAL A 295 23.55 0.95 -13.04
CA VAL A 295 22.80 1.54 -11.92
C VAL A 295 23.33 2.95 -11.60
N GLU A 296 24.65 3.14 -11.59
CA GLU A 296 25.25 4.47 -11.36
C GLU A 296 24.92 5.46 -12.48
N LEU A 297 24.88 5.02 -13.74
CA LEU A 297 24.41 5.84 -14.85
C LEU A 297 22.97 6.32 -14.63
N ASN A 298 22.06 5.43 -14.24
CA ASN A 298 20.67 5.81 -13.98
C ASN A 298 20.56 6.82 -12.82
N LEU A 299 21.33 6.62 -11.74
CA LEU A 299 21.41 7.59 -10.63
C LEU A 299 21.95 8.95 -11.09
N CYS A 300 23.01 8.95 -11.89
CA CYS A 300 23.63 10.15 -12.46
C CYS A 300 22.62 10.96 -13.29
N VAL A 301 21.88 10.29 -14.18
CA VAL A 301 20.82 10.93 -14.99
C VAL A 301 19.70 11.48 -14.09
N LEU A 302 19.25 10.71 -13.09
CA LEU A 302 18.23 11.18 -12.14
C LEU A 302 18.68 12.38 -11.30
N ARG A 303 19.99 12.52 -11.08
CA ARG A 303 20.62 13.67 -10.40
C ARG A 303 20.88 14.87 -11.31
N LYS A 304 20.65 14.71 -12.62
CA LYS A 304 20.98 15.72 -13.65
C LYS A 304 22.48 16.04 -13.68
N GLU A 305 23.30 15.02 -13.49
CA GLU A 305 24.77 15.07 -13.56
C GLU A 305 25.25 14.59 -14.95
N ASP A 306 26.55 14.79 -15.27
CA ASP A 306 27.15 14.36 -16.54
C ASP A 306 27.35 12.82 -16.61
N PRO A 307 26.66 12.12 -17.51
CA PRO A 307 26.69 10.66 -17.63
C PRO A 307 27.92 10.11 -18.37
N THR A 308 28.77 10.97 -18.94
CA THR A 308 29.83 10.59 -19.89
C THR A 308 30.78 9.53 -19.33
N VAL A 309 31.20 9.65 -18.07
CA VAL A 309 32.13 8.70 -17.44
C VAL A 309 31.52 7.30 -17.36
N TYR A 310 30.24 7.20 -17.01
CA TYR A 310 29.54 5.92 -16.90
C TYR A 310 29.29 5.28 -18.27
N LEU A 311 28.92 6.08 -19.26
CA LEU A 311 28.79 5.62 -20.65
C LEU A 311 30.11 5.05 -21.18
N GLN A 312 31.23 5.74 -20.97
CA GLN A 312 32.56 5.26 -21.35
C GLN A 312 32.97 3.99 -20.61
N ALA A 313 32.62 3.88 -19.32
CA ALA A 313 32.88 2.70 -18.52
C ALA A 313 32.08 1.47 -19.00
N ILE A 314 30.78 1.63 -19.29
CA ILE A 314 29.93 0.56 -19.87
C ILE A 314 30.54 0.08 -21.19
N LYS A 315 30.91 1.02 -22.07
CA LYS A 315 31.57 0.72 -23.34
C LYS A 315 32.87 -0.07 -23.19
N LYS A 316 33.67 0.21 -22.16
CA LYS A 316 34.94 -0.50 -21.91
C LYS A 316 34.72 -1.90 -21.32
N LEU A 317 33.67 -2.07 -20.51
CA LEU A 317 33.41 -3.32 -19.79
C LEU A 317 32.69 -4.37 -20.66
N LEU A 318 31.90 -3.94 -21.65
CA LEU A 318 31.28 -4.83 -22.63
C LEU A 318 32.34 -5.24 -23.69
N LYS A 319 32.71 -6.54 -23.70
CA LYS A 319 33.65 -7.12 -24.70
C LYS A 319 32.99 -7.22 -26.10
N ASP A 320 33.82 -7.39 -27.14
CA ASP A 320 33.37 -7.52 -28.53
C ASP A 320 32.49 -8.77 -28.77
N GLY A 321 31.24 -8.53 -29.17
CA GLY A 321 30.22 -9.50 -29.59
C GLY A 321 29.00 -8.75 -30.17
N GLU A 322 28.07 -9.40 -30.89
CA GLU A 322 26.97 -8.69 -31.57
C GLU A 322 26.11 -7.80 -30.65
N ALA A 323 25.81 -8.27 -29.42
CA ALA A 323 25.11 -7.49 -28.41
C ALA A 323 25.95 -6.29 -27.91
N GLY A 324 27.27 -6.49 -27.79
CA GLY A 324 28.23 -5.43 -27.50
C GLY A 324 28.31 -4.38 -28.60
N GLN A 325 28.24 -4.76 -29.88
CA GLN A 325 28.27 -3.85 -31.01
C GLN A 325 27.02 -2.95 -31.09
N ARG A 326 25.83 -3.50 -30.84
CA ARG A 326 24.59 -2.70 -30.76
C ARG A 326 24.65 -1.69 -29.62
N THR A 327 25.02 -2.16 -28.43
CA THR A 327 25.17 -1.31 -27.24
C THR A 327 26.23 -0.23 -27.47
N PHE A 328 27.34 -0.56 -28.14
CA PHE A 328 28.41 0.37 -28.50
C PHE A 328 27.92 1.50 -29.42
N SER A 329 27.10 1.17 -30.43
CA SER A 329 26.55 2.16 -31.35
C SER A 329 25.64 3.16 -30.63
N LEU A 330 24.81 2.68 -29.70
CA LEU A 330 23.93 3.49 -28.87
C LEU A 330 24.74 4.39 -27.92
N VAL A 331 25.68 3.82 -27.17
CA VAL A 331 26.55 4.56 -26.24
C VAL A 331 27.35 5.63 -26.98
N LYS A 332 27.85 5.34 -28.19
CA LYS A 332 28.57 6.33 -29.02
C LYS A 332 27.68 7.52 -29.37
N ARG A 333 26.42 7.28 -29.74
CA ARG A 333 25.44 8.34 -30.02
C ARG A 333 25.16 9.18 -28.76
N MET A 334 24.86 8.52 -27.64
CA MET A 334 24.59 9.18 -26.36
C MET A 334 25.77 10.02 -25.85
N THR A 335 27.02 9.63 -26.15
CA THR A 335 28.23 10.38 -25.76
C THR A 335 28.46 11.61 -26.66
N SER A 336 27.87 11.65 -27.85
CA SER A 336 27.98 12.80 -28.77
C SER A 336 26.88 13.84 -28.60
N GLU A 337 25.86 13.55 -27.78
CA GLU A 337 24.72 14.42 -27.52
C GLU A 337 24.90 15.14 -26.18
N GLU A 338 24.38 16.37 -26.07
CA GLU A 338 24.46 17.16 -24.81
C GLU A 338 23.53 16.62 -23.72
N THR A 339 22.48 15.86 -24.08
CA THR A 339 21.50 15.30 -23.14
C THR A 339 21.04 13.92 -23.56
N ILE A 340 21.01 12.95 -22.64
CA ILE A 340 20.44 11.61 -22.87
C ILE A 340 18.91 11.68 -22.83
N SER A 341 18.24 11.18 -23.87
CA SER A 341 16.78 11.02 -23.84
C SER A 341 16.33 9.84 -22.95
N LYS A 342 15.12 9.93 -22.39
CA LYS A 342 14.52 8.81 -21.61
C LYS A 342 14.44 7.51 -22.42
N THR A 343 14.15 7.61 -23.71
CA THR A 343 14.06 6.47 -24.63
C THR A 343 15.40 5.78 -24.83
N GLU A 344 16.48 6.56 -24.95
CA GLU A 344 17.83 5.99 -25.11
C GLU A 344 18.34 5.36 -23.84
N LEU A 345 18.10 5.97 -22.68
CA LEU A 345 18.44 5.36 -21.40
C LEU A 345 17.67 4.04 -21.21
N LYS A 346 16.40 4.02 -21.59
CA LYS A 346 15.57 2.82 -21.60
C LYS A 346 16.16 1.72 -22.49
N ASP A 347 16.48 2.04 -23.74
CA ASP A 347 17.06 1.10 -24.70
C ASP A 347 18.41 0.55 -24.19
N LEU A 348 19.28 1.42 -23.66
CA LEU A 348 20.55 1.02 -23.07
C LEU A 348 20.37 0.07 -21.89
N ASN A 349 19.45 0.39 -20.97
CA ASN A 349 19.14 -0.47 -19.83
C ASN A 349 18.71 -1.87 -20.29
N LEU A 350 17.81 -1.95 -21.26
CA LEU A 350 17.30 -3.23 -21.77
C LEU A 350 18.38 -4.04 -22.49
N GLN A 351 19.20 -3.40 -23.33
CA GLN A 351 20.29 -4.08 -24.04
C GLN A 351 21.35 -4.63 -23.09
N VAL A 352 21.76 -3.83 -22.10
CA VAL A 352 22.74 -4.27 -21.08
C VAL A 352 22.16 -5.38 -20.22
N CYS A 353 20.92 -5.25 -19.75
CA CYS A 353 20.26 -6.30 -18.96
C CYS A 353 20.18 -7.62 -19.74
N SER A 354 19.77 -7.58 -21.01
CA SER A 354 19.71 -8.77 -21.87
C SER A 354 21.08 -9.44 -22.03
N SER A 355 22.13 -8.67 -22.29
CA SER A 355 23.49 -9.21 -22.50
C SER A 355 24.06 -9.83 -21.22
N VAL A 356 23.84 -9.17 -20.09
CA VAL A 356 24.33 -9.64 -18.78
C VAL A 356 23.54 -10.87 -18.32
N ASN A 357 22.22 -10.90 -18.52
CA ASN A 357 21.38 -12.04 -18.14
C ASN A 357 21.84 -13.34 -18.82
N GLN A 358 22.10 -13.29 -20.13
CA GLN A 358 22.62 -14.43 -20.88
C GLN A 358 23.94 -14.96 -20.31
N THR A 359 24.80 -14.06 -19.82
CA THR A 359 26.09 -14.46 -19.22
C THR A 359 25.88 -15.14 -17.88
N PHE A 360 24.94 -14.66 -17.05
CA PHE A 360 24.62 -15.30 -15.77
C PHE A 360 23.93 -16.65 -15.94
N GLU A 361 22.98 -16.76 -16.88
CA GLU A 361 22.29 -18.03 -17.20
C GLU A 361 23.26 -19.07 -17.75
N ALA A 362 24.20 -18.68 -18.61
CA ALA A 362 25.17 -19.60 -19.22
C ALA A 362 26.19 -20.17 -18.23
N GLN A 363 26.39 -19.53 -17.07
CA GLN A 363 27.52 -19.86 -16.19
C GLN A 363 27.16 -20.56 -14.87
N ARG A 364 25.89 -20.65 -14.44
CA ARG A 364 25.50 -21.54 -13.32
C ARG A 364 24.05 -22.03 -13.32
N PHE A 365 23.92 -23.32 -13.00
CA PHE A 365 22.77 -23.91 -12.32
C PHE A 365 22.75 -23.43 -10.85
N GLY A 366 21.83 -22.53 -10.45
CA GLY A 366 21.41 -22.38 -9.04
C GLY A 366 21.46 -21.00 -8.35
N ASP A 367 22.30 -20.02 -8.74
CA ASP A 367 22.32 -18.68 -8.09
C ASP A 367 21.35 -17.71 -8.79
N GLN A 368 20.11 -17.67 -8.31
CA GLN A 368 19.05 -16.78 -8.84
C GLN A 368 19.20 -15.31 -8.43
N PHE A 369 20.23 -14.95 -7.65
CA PHE A 369 20.40 -13.60 -7.12
C PHE A 369 20.73 -12.57 -8.22
N TRP A 370 21.63 -12.92 -9.13
CA TRP A 370 22.01 -12.04 -10.24
C TRP A 370 20.88 -11.87 -11.27
N PRO A 371 20.20 -12.93 -11.74
CA PRO A 371 18.99 -12.80 -12.54
C PRO A 371 17.92 -11.91 -11.89
N ALA A 372 17.69 -12.04 -10.58
CA ALA A 372 16.73 -11.20 -9.86
C ALA A 372 17.11 -9.70 -9.89
N ILE A 373 18.39 -9.37 -9.77
CA ILE A 373 18.88 -7.97 -9.91
C ILE A 373 18.68 -7.46 -11.32
N VAL A 374 19.03 -8.25 -12.33
CA VAL A 374 18.83 -7.87 -13.74
C VAL A 374 17.35 -7.61 -13.99
N LYS A 375 16.48 -8.50 -13.53
CA LYS A 375 15.04 -8.35 -13.68
C LYS A 375 14.51 -7.13 -12.93
N ALA A 376 15.05 -6.82 -11.76
CA ALA A 376 14.68 -5.60 -11.02
C ALA A 376 15.00 -4.32 -11.82
N ILE A 377 16.16 -4.24 -12.47
CA ILE A 377 16.54 -3.11 -13.34
C ILE A 377 15.63 -3.04 -14.57
N GLU A 378 15.32 -4.19 -15.18
CA GLU A 378 14.39 -4.28 -16.32
C GLU A 378 12.99 -3.79 -15.93
N LYS A 379 12.47 -4.17 -14.75
CA LYS A 379 11.16 -3.71 -14.25
C LYS A 379 11.15 -2.24 -13.90
N ALA A 380 12.23 -1.72 -13.31
CA ALA A 380 12.43 -0.28 -13.09
C ALA A 380 12.40 0.51 -14.40
N THR A 381 12.91 -0.09 -15.47
CA THR A 381 12.96 0.50 -16.81
C THR A 381 11.60 0.50 -17.54
N HIS A 382 10.79 -0.55 -17.33
CA HIS A 382 9.45 -0.62 -17.89
C HIS A 382 8.40 0.15 -17.08
N TRP A 383 8.63 0.30 -15.77
CA TRP A 383 7.73 0.99 -14.83
C TRP A 383 6.38 0.28 -14.61
N ASN A 384 6.41 -1.06 -14.56
CA ASN A 384 5.23 -1.89 -14.35
C ASN A 384 5.09 -2.25 -12.87
N TRP A 385 3.96 -1.89 -12.26
CA TRP A 385 3.69 -2.07 -10.83
C TRP A 385 2.52 -3.01 -10.60
N GLY A 386 2.55 -3.75 -9.50
CA GLY A 386 1.43 -4.53 -8.98
C GLY A 386 0.76 -5.44 -10.00
N THR A 387 1.52 -6.01 -10.93
CA THR A 387 0.99 -6.87 -11.98
C THR A 387 0.44 -8.16 -11.36
N THR A 388 -0.81 -8.46 -11.65
CA THR A 388 -1.51 -9.65 -11.17
C THR A 388 -2.41 -10.19 -12.28
N TYR A 389 -2.73 -11.48 -12.22
CA TYR A 389 -3.78 -12.05 -13.06
C TYR A 389 -5.14 -11.52 -12.62
N ASP A 390 -6.02 -11.30 -13.59
CA ASP A 390 -7.39 -10.87 -13.34
C ASP A 390 -8.27 -12.08 -13.02
N TYR A 391 -8.89 -12.10 -11.84
CA TYR A 391 -9.82 -13.16 -11.46
C TYR A 391 -11.15 -13.09 -12.24
N LEU A 392 -11.42 -11.96 -12.90
CA LEU A 392 -12.60 -11.73 -13.75
C LEU A 392 -12.37 -12.06 -15.23
N TYR A 393 -11.16 -12.51 -15.59
CA TYR A 393 -10.80 -12.77 -16.98
C TYR A 393 -11.79 -13.73 -17.67
N LYS A 394 -12.34 -13.29 -18.80
CA LYS A 394 -13.34 -13.98 -19.63
C LYS A 394 -14.63 -14.38 -18.91
N MET A 395 -14.96 -13.77 -17.78
CA MET A 395 -16.29 -13.93 -17.19
C MET A 395 -17.33 -13.14 -17.97
N ASN A 396 -18.59 -13.58 -17.91
CA ASN A 396 -19.74 -12.81 -18.37
C ASN A 396 -20.49 -12.26 -17.15
N VAL A 397 -20.13 -11.05 -16.71
CA VAL A 397 -20.70 -10.41 -15.52
C VAL A 397 -21.38 -9.10 -15.92
N GLU A 398 -22.68 -9.01 -15.62
CA GLU A 398 -23.43 -7.75 -15.77
C GLU A 398 -22.83 -6.68 -14.84
N ASP A 399 -22.82 -5.42 -15.29
CA ASP A 399 -22.29 -4.25 -14.55
C ASP A 399 -20.76 -4.21 -14.29
N VAL A 400 -19.99 -5.16 -14.86
CA VAL A 400 -18.53 -5.06 -14.97
C VAL A 400 -18.16 -4.54 -16.36
N HIS A 401 -17.30 -3.53 -16.42
CA HIS A 401 -16.86 -2.99 -17.71
C HIS A 401 -16.03 -4.04 -18.49
N SER A 402 -16.28 -4.19 -19.80
CA SER A 402 -15.66 -5.26 -20.62
C SER A 402 -14.14 -5.21 -20.63
N SER A 403 -13.54 -4.01 -20.52
CA SER A 403 -12.07 -3.87 -20.42
C SER A 403 -11.45 -4.51 -19.18
N VAL A 404 -12.23 -4.75 -18.12
CA VAL A 404 -11.80 -5.57 -16.98
C VAL A 404 -11.85 -7.03 -17.41
N LEU A 405 -13.02 -7.49 -17.91
CA LEU A 405 -13.27 -8.88 -18.30
C LEU A 405 -12.34 -9.41 -19.42
N ASP A 406 -11.88 -8.56 -20.33
CA ASP A 406 -11.10 -8.95 -21.51
C ASP A 406 -9.58 -9.01 -21.26
N SER A 407 -9.09 -8.48 -20.13
CA SER A 407 -7.66 -8.44 -19.82
C SER A 407 -7.24 -9.61 -18.93
N GLU A 408 -6.23 -10.37 -19.33
CA GLU A 408 -5.69 -11.47 -18.51
C GLU A 408 -4.99 -10.96 -17.24
N LYS A 409 -4.45 -9.73 -17.29
CA LYS A 409 -3.68 -9.13 -16.19
C LYS A 409 -4.18 -7.73 -15.86
N ARG A 410 -4.08 -7.36 -14.57
CA ARG A 410 -4.32 -6.02 -14.03
C ARG A 410 -3.07 -5.48 -13.36
N GLU A 411 -2.99 -4.16 -13.22
CA GLU A 411 -1.96 -3.48 -12.43
C GLU A 411 -2.63 -2.74 -11.28
N TYR A 412 -2.26 -3.10 -10.04
CA TYR A 412 -2.73 -2.39 -8.85
C TYR A 412 -1.65 -1.46 -8.29
N GLU A 413 -2.06 -0.30 -7.79
CA GLU A 413 -1.18 0.73 -7.26
C GLU A 413 -1.72 1.31 -5.93
N ASP A 414 -0.90 2.07 -5.22
CA ASP A 414 -1.26 2.77 -3.98
C ASP A 414 -2.49 3.67 -4.20
N ALA A 415 -3.54 3.46 -3.40
CA ALA A 415 -4.76 4.26 -3.48
C ALA A 415 -4.53 5.75 -3.24
N GLY A 416 -3.44 6.13 -2.56
CA GLY A 416 -2.99 7.51 -2.40
C GLY A 416 -2.77 8.27 -3.70
N LEU A 417 -2.58 7.56 -4.82
CA LEU A 417 -2.45 8.14 -6.16
C LEU A 417 -3.79 8.59 -6.79
N LEU A 418 -4.93 8.21 -6.18
CA LEU A 418 -6.26 8.65 -6.60
C LEU A 418 -6.94 9.44 -5.46
N LEU A 419 -7.05 8.82 -4.28
CA LEU A 419 -7.57 9.42 -3.06
C LEU A 419 -6.80 8.88 -1.85
N ASN A 420 -6.10 9.77 -1.15
CA ASN A 420 -5.28 9.42 0.00
C ASN A 420 -6.07 9.03 1.26
N SER A 421 -7.26 8.43 1.15
CA SER A 421 -8.04 7.89 2.27
C SER A 421 -9.04 6.83 1.77
N PRO A 422 -9.27 5.71 2.48
CA PRO A 422 -10.08 4.57 2.03
C PRO A 422 -11.59 4.80 2.16
N TYR A 423 -12.11 5.93 1.70
CA TYR A 423 -13.55 6.25 1.79
C TYR A 423 -14.42 5.24 1.02
N PHE A 424 -14.03 4.88 -0.20
CA PHE A 424 -14.87 4.05 -1.07
C PHE A 424 -14.99 2.59 -0.63
N SER A 425 -14.02 2.11 0.15
CA SER A 425 -14.13 0.80 0.81
C SER A 425 -15.28 0.83 1.82
N VAL A 426 -15.40 1.86 2.65
CA VAL A 426 -16.43 1.89 3.72
C VAL A 426 -17.79 2.43 3.25
N LEU A 427 -17.85 3.15 2.12
CA LEU A 427 -19.10 3.72 1.59
C LEU A 427 -19.96 2.72 0.79
N ARG A 428 -19.53 1.46 0.75
CA ARG A 428 -20.33 0.35 0.21
C ARG A 428 -21.63 0.21 1.01
N LYS A 429 -22.78 0.16 0.32
CA LYS A 429 -24.11 0.24 0.95
C LYS A 429 -24.34 -0.84 2.01
N GLU A 430 -23.79 -2.02 1.81
CA GLU A 430 -24.01 -3.17 2.68
C GLU A 430 -23.26 -3.10 4.01
N ARG A 431 -22.27 -2.19 4.14
CA ARG A 431 -21.62 -1.90 5.42
C ARG A 431 -22.43 -0.96 6.32
N ASP A 432 -23.40 -0.24 5.75
CA ASP A 432 -24.35 0.65 6.46
C ASP A 432 -23.64 1.54 7.50
N ILE A 433 -22.56 2.22 7.09
CA ILE A 433 -21.74 3.02 7.99
C ILE A 433 -22.51 4.27 8.43
N ASP A 434 -22.60 4.49 9.73
CA ASP A 434 -23.26 5.66 10.30
C ASP A 434 -22.27 6.80 10.61
N LEU A 435 -21.04 6.44 11.00
CA LEU A 435 -20.00 7.37 11.42
C LEU A 435 -18.63 6.97 10.88
N ILE A 436 -17.97 7.92 10.23
CA ILE A 436 -16.60 7.81 9.75
C ILE A 436 -15.71 8.69 10.63
N ILE A 437 -14.63 8.14 11.16
CA ILE A 437 -13.53 8.88 11.79
C ILE A 437 -12.34 8.85 10.83
N SER A 438 -12.17 9.93 10.08
CA SER A 438 -11.09 10.14 9.11
C SER A 438 -9.88 10.75 9.82
N LEU A 439 -8.81 9.96 9.93
CA LEU A 439 -7.51 10.38 10.45
C LEU A 439 -6.60 10.73 9.28
N ASP A 440 -6.33 12.03 9.10
CA ASP A 440 -5.59 12.54 7.94
C ASP A 440 -4.12 12.81 8.28
N TYR A 441 -3.23 12.00 7.71
CA TYR A 441 -1.78 12.03 7.80
C TYR A 441 -1.12 12.58 6.51
N SER A 442 -1.86 13.29 5.67
CA SER A 442 -1.35 13.86 4.41
C SER A 442 -0.30 14.94 4.67
N ALA A 443 0.66 15.12 3.73
CA ALA A 443 1.65 16.19 3.81
C ALA A 443 1.17 17.51 3.17
N GLY A 444 0.17 17.42 2.29
CA GLY A 444 -0.38 18.55 1.54
C GLY A 444 -1.56 19.21 2.26
N ASN A 445 -2.57 19.63 1.48
CA ASN A 445 -3.78 20.22 2.04
C ASN A 445 -4.51 19.16 2.91
N PRO A 446 -4.72 19.41 4.21
CA PRO A 446 -5.31 18.43 5.14
C PRO A 446 -6.76 18.07 4.80
N PHE A 447 -7.46 18.91 4.04
CA PHE A 447 -8.86 18.68 3.65
C PHE A 447 -9.02 18.04 2.26
N GLU A 448 -7.92 17.87 1.52
CA GLU A 448 -7.98 17.39 0.14
C GLU A 448 -8.66 16.01 0.05
N THR A 449 -8.40 15.12 1.01
CA THR A 449 -9.02 13.79 1.05
C THR A 449 -10.53 13.86 1.19
N VAL A 450 -11.05 14.62 2.16
CA VAL A 450 -12.50 14.71 2.40
C VAL A 450 -13.22 15.51 1.31
N LEU A 451 -12.59 16.54 0.74
CA LEU A 451 -13.14 17.30 -0.39
C LEU A 451 -13.23 16.46 -1.67
N ARG A 452 -12.16 15.73 -2.01
CA ARG A 452 -12.14 14.83 -3.17
C ARG A 452 -13.15 13.69 -2.99
N ALA A 453 -13.27 13.14 -1.78
CA ALA A 453 -14.29 12.13 -1.46
C ALA A 453 -15.70 12.68 -1.70
N ALA A 454 -16.04 13.87 -1.19
CA ALA A 454 -17.35 14.49 -1.38
C ALA A 454 -17.66 14.76 -2.86
N LYS A 455 -16.69 15.28 -3.61
CA LYS A 455 -16.83 15.51 -5.05
C LYS A 455 -17.11 14.21 -5.79
N THR A 456 -16.30 13.18 -5.55
CA THR A 456 -16.42 11.88 -6.22
C THR A 456 -17.72 11.18 -5.84
N CYS A 457 -18.15 11.25 -4.57
CA CYS A 457 -19.45 10.72 -4.13
C CYS A 457 -20.63 11.41 -4.82
N LYS A 458 -20.55 12.73 -5.04
CA LYS A 458 -21.56 13.47 -5.80
C LYS A 458 -21.65 13.00 -7.26
N GLU A 459 -20.50 12.76 -7.90
CA GLU A 459 -20.41 12.25 -9.28
C GLU A 459 -20.95 10.83 -9.40
N LEU A 460 -20.69 9.96 -8.41
CA LEU A 460 -21.12 8.56 -8.38
C LEU A 460 -22.49 8.34 -7.73
N HIS A 461 -23.20 9.42 -7.34
CA HIS A 461 -24.48 9.35 -6.62
C HIS A 461 -24.43 8.51 -5.33
N ILE A 462 -23.29 8.52 -4.63
CA ILE A 462 -23.11 7.87 -3.33
C ILE A 462 -23.46 8.90 -2.23
N PRO A 463 -24.33 8.55 -1.26
CA PRO A 463 -24.66 9.44 -0.15
C PRO A 463 -23.41 9.81 0.67
N PHE A 464 -23.12 11.11 0.75
CA PHE A 464 -21.99 11.66 1.51
C PHE A 464 -22.38 13.04 2.06
N PRO A 465 -21.87 13.47 3.23
CA PRO A 465 -22.20 14.79 3.78
C PRO A 465 -21.67 15.92 2.89
N GLU A 466 -22.32 17.08 3.00
CA GLU A 466 -21.76 18.31 2.45
C GLU A 466 -20.50 18.70 3.23
N VAL A 467 -19.44 19.07 2.49
CA VAL A 467 -18.12 19.37 3.07
C VAL A 467 -17.80 20.84 2.83
N VAL A 468 -17.91 21.63 3.88
CA VAL A 468 -17.53 23.05 3.89
C VAL A 468 -16.31 23.21 4.80
N VAL A 469 -15.20 23.62 4.22
CA VAL A 469 -13.91 23.72 4.93
C VAL A 469 -13.52 25.18 5.19
N PRO A 470 -12.67 25.45 6.18
CA PRO A 470 -12.10 26.78 6.37
C PRO A 470 -11.29 27.26 5.15
N ALA A 471 -11.04 28.57 5.07
CA ALA A 471 -10.15 29.15 4.06
C ALA A 471 -8.70 28.61 4.20
N GLU A 472 -8.00 28.49 3.07
CA GLU A 472 -6.67 27.85 2.99
C GLU A 472 -5.56 28.59 3.75
N ASP A 473 -5.75 29.88 4.06
CA ASP A 473 -4.80 30.72 4.78
C ASP A 473 -4.78 30.48 6.30
N ARG A 474 -5.68 29.63 6.81
CA ARG A 474 -5.80 29.32 8.24
C ARG A 474 -5.25 27.94 8.56
N GLU A 475 -4.51 27.85 9.65
CA GLU A 475 -4.12 26.54 10.18
C GLU A 475 -5.36 25.70 10.55
N PRO A 476 -5.37 24.39 10.22
CA PRO A 476 -6.48 23.54 10.57
C PRO A 476 -6.58 23.40 12.09
N GLN A 477 -7.80 23.32 12.61
CA GLN A 477 -8.13 22.82 13.93
C GLN A 477 -8.03 21.29 14.00
N ASP A 478 -8.16 20.74 15.20
CA ASP A 478 -7.98 19.32 15.51
C ASP A 478 -9.22 18.46 15.27
N PHE A 479 -10.38 19.07 14.99
CA PHE A 479 -11.66 18.36 14.93
C PHE A 479 -12.70 19.05 14.05
N TYR A 480 -13.15 18.36 13.00
CA TYR A 480 -14.21 18.81 12.11
C TYR A 480 -15.31 17.77 12.01
N VAL A 481 -16.58 18.21 11.93
CA VAL A 481 -17.74 17.33 11.78
C VAL A 481 -18.54 17.77 10.56
N PHE A 482 -18.65 16.87 9.59
CA PHE A 482 -19.54 17.01 8.43
C PHE A 482 -20.73 16.08 8.65
N ARG A 483 -21.90 16.67 8.97
CA ARG A 483 -23.08 15.89 9.36
C ARG A 483 -23.74 15.24 8.15
N GLY A 484 -23.89 13.92 8.23
CA GLY A 484 -24.65 13.14 7.25
C GLY A 484 -26.14 13.38 7.41
N HIS A 485 -26.88 13.26 6.30
CA HIS A 485 -28.34 13.30 6.28
C HIS A 485 -28.87 12.07 5.52
N SER A 486 -30.06 11.59 5.89
CA SER A 486 -30.68 10.40 5.30
C SER A 486 -29.77 9.16 5.40
N LYS A 487 -29.26 8.65 4.26
CA LYS A 487 -28.36 7.48 4.20
C LYS A 487 -26.87 7.83 4.21
N ALA A 488 -26.51 9.11 4.26
CA ALA A 488 -25.12 9.52 4.28
C ALA A 488 -24.52 9.39 5.70
N PRO A 489 -23.29 8.88 5.84
CA PRO A 489 -22.61 8.83 7.13
C PRO A 489 -22.28 10.24 7.63
N THR A 490 -22.18 10.40 8.95
CA THR A 490 -21.46 11.57 9.51
C THR A 490 -19.96 11.34 9.40
N VAL A 491 -19.19 12.37 9.01
CA VAL A 491 -17.74 12.30 8.89
C VAL A 491 -17.11 13.21 9.93
N ILE A 492 -16.35 12.62 10.84
CA ILE A 492 -15.40 13.32 11.72
C ILE A 492 -14.05 13.31 11.02
N HIS A 493 -13.46 14.48 10.81
CA HIS A 493 -12.17 14.61 10.15
C HIS A 493 -11.15 15.26 11.07
N MET A 494 -9.98 14.62 11.20
CA MET A 494 -8.92 14.99 12.14
C MET A 494 -7.57 15.08 11.42
N PRO A 495 -7.11 16.29 11.07
CA PRO A 495 -5.76 16.52 10.55
C PRO A 495 -4.69 16.18 11.59
N LEU A 496 -3.65 15.45 11.18
CA LEU A 496 -2.54 15.01 12.05
C LEU A 496 -1.88 16.18 12.75
N PHE A 497 -1.46 17.19 11.99
CA PHE A 497 -0.86 18.40 12.50
C PHE A 497 -1.86 19.55 12.37
N ASN A 498 -2.12 20.22 13.48
CA ASN A 498 -3.13 21.27 13.58
C ASN A 498 -2.73 22.32 14.61
N ALA A 499 -3.43 23.46 14.60
CA ALA A 499 -3.14 24.60 15.45
C ALA A 499 -3.11 24.24 16.95
N VAL A 500 -3.92 23.25 17.37
CA VAL A 500 -4.06 22.85 18.78
C VAL A 500 -2.88 21.99 19.22
N ASN A 501 -2.61 20.87 18.52
CA ASN A 501 -1.53 19.97 18.93
C ASN A 501 -0.14 20.53 18.57
N CYS A 502 -0.01 21.29 17.48
CA CYS A 502 1.26 21.91 17.07
C CYS A 502 1.49 23.30 17.66
N LYS A 503 0.53 23.85 18.42
CA LYS A 503 0.62 25.20 19.02
C LYS A 503 0.96 26.30 18.01
N GLY A 504 0.36 26.26 16.82
CA GLY A 504 0.65 27.27 15.79
C GLY A 504 1.87 26.98 14.89
N GLU A 505 2.52 25.83 15.04
CA GLU A 505 3.74 25.48 14.28
C GLU A 505 3.51 24.36 13.24
N VAL A 506 2.35 24.29 12.59
CA VAL A 506 1.98 23.15 11.71
C VAL A 506 3.04 22.89 10.63
N GLN A 507 3.51 23.94 9.96
CA GLN A 507 4.49 23.80 8.88
C GLN A 507 5.83 23.19 9.34
N LYS A 508 6.27 23.50 10.56
CA LYS A 508 7.50 22.96 11.14
C LYS A 508 7.39 21.44 11.35
N TRP A 509 6.24 20.98 11.84
CA TRP A 509 5.97 19.55 12.00
C TRP A 509 5.88 18.85 10.65
N ASN A 510 5.19 19.42 9.66
CA ASN A 510 5.15 18.90 8.30
C ASN A 510 6.56 18.74 7.68
N ASN A 511 7.41 19.76 7.82
CA ASN A 511 8.79 19.70 7.32
C ASN A 511 9.64 18.64 8.05
N THR A 512 9.38 18.42 9.34
CA THR A 512 10.10 17.42 10.16
C THR A 512 9.70 15.99 9.79
N TYR A 513 8.43 15.77 9.47
CA TYR A 513 7.88 14.46 9.17
C TYR A 513 7.46 14.36 7.70
N SER A 514 8.45 14.27 6.80
CA SER A 514 8.19 14.11 5.36
C SER A 514 7.61 12.74 5.01
N THR A 515 6.91 12.63 3.86
CA THR A 515 6.29 11.37 3.42
C THR A 515 7.34 10.31 3.07
N PHE A 516 8.42 10.72 2.40
CA PHE A 516 9.53 9.85 2.01
C PHE A 516 10.70 9.95 2.99
N GLN A 517 10.42 9.65 4.26
CA GLN A 517 11.46 9.46 5.27
C GLN A 517 11.74 7.97 5.44
N MET A 518 13.00 7.56 5.26
CA MET A 518 13.40 6.14 5.31
C MET A 518 13.45 5.56 6.73
N SER A 519 13.61 6.41 7.75
CA SER A 519 13.61 6.03 9.16
C SER A 519 13.39 7.24 10.08
N TYR A 520 12.85 6.99 11.27
CA TYR A 520 12.78 7.96 12.37
C TYR A 520 13.50 7.39 13.59
N CYS A 521 14.22 8.23 14.34
CA CYS A 521 14.77 7.82 15.63
C CYS A 521 13.65 7.66 16.68
N ARG A 522 13.96 7.01 17.82
CA ARG A 522 12.99 6.72 18.88
C ARG A 522 12.30 7.99 19.39
N GLU A 523 13.03 9.10 19.51
CA GLU A 523 12.51 10.39 19.97
C GLU A 523 11.47 10.95 18.98
N MET A 524 11.77 10.88 17.68
CA MET A 524 10.85 11.31 16.62
C MET A 524 9.60 10.41 16.55
N ILE A 525 9.77 9.09 16.65
CA ILE A 525 8.65 8.15 16.70
C ILE A 525 7.73 8.50 17.88
N THR A 526 8.30 8.66 19.07
CA THR A 526 7.56 8.98 20.29
C THR A 526 6.84 10.33 20.18
N ALA A 527 7.51 11.35 19.65
CA ALA A 527 6.95 12.68 19.47
C ALA A 527 5.78 12.68 18.46
N LEU A 528 5.90 11.98 17.34
CA LEU A 528 4.86 11.86 16.34
C LEU A 528 3.63 11.09 16.87
N MET A 529 3.85 9.96 17.54
CA MET A 529 2.76 9.21 18.19
C MET A 529 2.00 10.08 19.17
N LYS A 530 2.73 10.90 19.95
CA LYS A 530 2.12 11.82 20.91
C LYS A 530 1.24 12.87 20.21
N LYS A 531 1.67 13.44 19.09
CA LYS A 531 0.86 14.40 18.31
C LYS A 531 -0.44 13.78 17.80
N ALA A 532 -0.36 12.56 17.26
CA ALA A 532 -1.53 11.83 16.80
C ALA A 532 -2.47 11.43 17.94
N ALA A 533 -1.93 11.06 19.11
CA ALA A 533 -2.69 10.77 20.31
C ALA A 533 -3.41 12.03 20.86
N GLU A 534 -2.73 13.19 20.87
CA GLU A 534 -3.32 14.46 21.32
C GLU A 534 -4.62 14.81 20.57
N ASN A 535 -4.74 14.48 19.29
CA ASN A 535 -5.97 14.73 18.52
C ASN A 535 -7.18 13.95 19.04
N ILE A 536 -6.97 12.70 19.47
CA ILE A 536 -8.03 11.87 20.07
C ILE A 536 -8.32 12.37 21.48
N LYS A 537 -7.27 12.48 22.30
CA LYS A 537 -7.36 12.85 23.72
C LYS A 537 -8.09 14.17 23.92
N ASN A 538 -7.71 15.21 23.17
CA ASN A 538 -8.28 16.54 23.29
C ASN A 538 -9.76 16.57 22.87
N ASN A 539 -10.17 15.63 22.02
CA ASN A 539 -11.51 15.61 21.43
C ASN A 539 -12.39 14.45 21.89
N LYS A 540 -11.99 13.70 22.94
CA LYS A 540 -12.76 12.59 23.50
C LYS A 540 -14.23 12.93 23.73
N HIS A 541 -14.51 14.05 24.41
CA HIS A 541 -15.88 14.48 24.68
C HIS A 541 -16.67 14.83 23.41
N LYS A 542 -16.01 15.39 22.39
CA LYS A 542 -16.63 15.68 21.10
C LYS A 542 -16.93 14.39 20.33
N LEU A 543 -16.01 13.42 20.33
CA LEU A 543 -16.20 12.09 19.75
C LEU A 543 -17.42 11.39 20.37
N LEU A 544 -17.47 11.31 21.71
CA LEU A 544 -18.60 10.72 22.43
C LEU A 544 -19.92 11.41 22.12
N LYS A 545 -19.91 12.75 22.04
CA LYS A 545 -21.09 13.54 21.68
C LYS A 545 -21.59 13.19 20.28
N GLU A 546 -20.70 13.05 19.30
CA GLU A 546 -21.12 12.71 17.93
C GLU A 546 -21.60 11.25 17.81
N ILE A 547 -21.00 10.31 18.55
CA ILE A 547 -21.51 8.94 18.67
C ILE A 547 -22.95 8.95 19.22
N GLN A 548 -23.19 9.73 20.29
CA GLN A 548 -24.53 9.88 20.87
C GLN A 548 -25.53 10.51 19.88
N ASN A 549 -25.12 11.56 19.16
CA ASN A 549 -25.96 12.21 18.16
C ASN A 549 -26.40 11.24 17.05
N VAL A 550 -25.49 10.38 16.58
CA VAL A 550 -25.80 9.36 15.57
C VAL A 550 -26.82 8.36 16.11
N ILE A 551 -26.63 7.88 17.33
CA ILE A 551 -27.59 6.96 17.99
C ILE A 551 -28.97 7.60 18.11
N ASP A 552 -29.04 8.86 18.54
CA ASP A 552 -30.31 9.57 18.72
C ASP A 552 -30.99 9.88 17.38
N GLY A 553 -30.21 10.18 16.33
CA GLY A 553 -30.71 10.27 14.96
C GLY A 553 -31.38 8.99 14.48
N LYS A 554 -30.76 7.82 14.76
CA LYS A 554 -31.35 6.51 14.43
C LYS A 554 -32.62 6.23 15.22
N LYS A 555 -32.79 6.74 16.45
CA LYS A 555 -34.03 6.58 17.23
C LYS A 555 -35.19 7.34 16.59
N SER A 556 -34.94 8.58 16.17
CA SER A 556 -35.96 9.48 15.62
C SER A 556 -36.47 9.06 14.23
N SER A 557 -35.64 8.41 13.39
CA SER A 557 -36.01 8.00 12.03
C SER A 557 -37.05 6.86 11.94
N LYS A 558 -37.41 6.19 13.05
CA LYS A 558 -38.49 5.18 13.10
C LYS A 558 -39.85 5.75 13.54
N LEU A 559 -39.92 7.02 13.94
CA LEU A 559 -41.16 7.69 14.41
C LEU A 559 -41.85 8.52 13.31
N GLY A 560 -41.33 8.50 12.07
CA GLY A 560 -41.83 9.27 10.93
C GLY A 560 -42.29 8.40 9.78
#